data_AF-Q0IY30-F1
#
_entry.id   AF-Q0IY30-F1
#
_cell.length_a   1.000
_cell.length_b   1.000
_cell.length_c   1.000
_cell.angle_alpha   90.00
_cell.angle_beta   90.00
_cell.angle_gamma   90.00
#
_symmetry.space_group_name_H-M   'P 1'
#
loop_
_entity.id
_entity.type
_entity.pdbx_description
1 polymer ?
#
loop_
_entity_poly.entity_id
_entity_poly.type
_entity_poly.pdbx_seq_one_letter_code
_entity_poly.pdbx_strand_id
1 'polypeptide(L)'
;EADLAAGLFAVEDIAEAASLLLPQRPEDLRRLVGLTFCRPPRFMPSCFIRDYIRVMCTENVKEKTELLHALINGKKLSDLPKINQQTLIIWGEQDRVFPLELGLRLKRHLGDTSELVIVKNAGHAINREKPAELCRLIKNCIADPSVKYRDGHKGSWKSAIKRFAGSSLRKVDSTRPLL
;
A
#
# COMPACT_ATOMS: atom_id res chain seq x y z
N GLU A 1 8.99 10.20 -14.78
CA GLU A 1 8.68 11.60 -15.19
C GLU A 1 7.19 11.86 -15.38
N ALA A 2 6.49 11.18 -16.30
CA ALA A 2 5.07 11.45 -16.56
C ALA A 2 4.18 11.35 -15.30
N ASP A 3 4.37 10.33 -14.46
CA ASP A 3 3.59 10.18 -13.22
C ASP A 3 3.94 11.24 -12.17
N LEU A 4 5.18 11.72 -12.13
CA LEU A 4 5.62 12.79 -11.24
C LEU A 4 5.01 14.12 -11.69
N ALA A 5 5.10 14.43 -12.98
CA ALA A 5 4.47 15.60 -13.59
C ALA A 5 2.93 15.58 -13.47
N ALA A 6 2.32 14.39 -13.44
CA ALA A 6 0.88 14.22 -13.20
C ALA A 6 0.47 14.38 -11.73
N GLY A 7 1.42 14.66 -10.82
CA GLY A 7 1.15 14.83 -9.39
C GLY A 7 0.76 13.53 -8.68
N LEU A 8 1.18 12.37 -9.21
CA LEU A 8 0.89 11.08 -8.58
C LEU A 8 1.68 10.89 -7.29
N PHE A 9 2.91 11.40 -7.22
CA PHE A 9 3.75 11.28 -6.03
C PHE A 9 3.60 12.49 -5.09
N ALA A 10 3.88 12.29 -3.80
CA ALA A 10 3.84 13.33 -2.77
C ALA A 10 5.06 14.27 -2.75
N VAL A 11 5.86 14.24 -3.81
CA VAL A 11 7.10 14.99 -4.02
C VAL A 11 7.06 15.64 -5.41
N GLU A 12 7.70 16.79 -5.55
CA GLU A 12 7.71 17.62 -6.76
C GLU A 12 8.71 17.09 -7.79
N ASP A 13 9.88 16.67 -7.34
CA ASP A 13 10.96 16.19 -8.20
C ASP A 13 11.75 15.01 -7.61
N ILE A 14 12.71 14.51 -8.38
CA ILE A 14 13.56 13.38 -8.00
C ILE A 14 14.53 13.76 -6.86
N ALA A 15 15.00 15.01 -6.82
CA ALA A 15 15.93 15.46 -5.79
C ALA A 15 15.23 15.51 -4.42
N GLU A 16 13.97 15.98 -4.40
CA GLU A 16 13.13 15.93 -3.21
C GLU A 16 12.87 14.48 -2.78
N ALA A 17 12.53 13.58 -3.72
CA ALA A 17 12.38 12.16 -3.44
C ALA A 17 13.65 11.56 -2.79
N ALA A 18 14.83 11.91 -3.32
CA ALA A 18 16.11 11.47 -2.78
C ALA A 18 16.33 11.97 -1.34
N SER A 19 16.10 13.26 -1.11
CA SER A 19 16.25 13.85 0.22
C SER A 19 15.30 13.24 1.24
N LEU A 20 14.09 12.87 0.81
CA LEU A 20 13.06 12.31 1.67
C LEU A 20 13.32 10.83 2.00
N LEU A 21 13.81 10.05 1.04
CA LEU A 21 14.18 8.64 1.23
C LEU A 21 15.50 8.47 1.99
N LEU A 22 16.38 9.47 1.95
CA LEU A 22 17.63 9.54 2.70
C LEU A 22 17.65 10.75 3.66
N PRO A 23 16.71 10.82 4.62
CA PRO A 23 16.54 12.00 5.44
C PRO A 23 17.79 12.30 6.25
N GLN A 24 18.32 13.52 6.11
CA GLN A 24 19.48 14.00 6.88
C GLN A 24 19.06 14.86 8.08
N ARG A 25 17.80 15.33 8.11
CA ARG A 25 17.27 16.14 9.20
C ARG A 25 16.06 15.46 9.87
N PRO A 26 15.82 15.71 11.16
CA PRO A 26 14.66 15.17 11.86
C PRO A 26 13.32 15.46 11.21
N GLU A 27 13.17 16.63 10.57
CA GLU A 27 11.96 17.07 9.89
C GLU A 27 11.68 16.21 8.65
N ASP A 28 12.74 15.86 7.90
CA ASP A 28 12.65 15.01 6.72
C ASP A 28 12.20 13.60 7.11
N LEU A 29 12.76 13.05 8.21
CA LEU A 29 12.32 11.74 8.70
C LEU A 29 10.86 11.78 9.18
N ARG A 30 10.43 12.83 9.88
CA ARG A 30 9.02 12.97 10.30
C ARG A 30 8.09 13.02 9.09
N ARG A 31 8.47 13.74 8.04
CA ARG A 31 7.71 13.77 6.79
C ARG A 31 7.66 12.39 6.14
N LEU A 32 8.79 11.69 6.04
CA LEU A 32 8.86 10.34 5.48
C LEU A 32 7.93 9.38 6.23
N VAL A 33 7.94 9.41 7.57
CA VAL A 33 7.05 8.60 8.40
C VAL A 33 5.58 8.97 8.17
N GLY A 34 5.25 10.26 8.05
CA GLY A 34 3.88 10.72 7.77
C GLY A 34 3.34 10.31 6.39
N LEU A 35 4.23 10.11 5.42
CA LEU A 35 3.89 9.59 4.08
C LEU A 35 3.82 8.06 4.04
N THR A 36 4.70 7.40 4.79
CA THR A 36 4.85 5.95 4.79
C THR A 36 3.73 5.24 5.55
N PHE A 37 3.21 5.83 6.62
CA PHE A 37 2.19 5.23 7.48
C PHE A 37 0.81 5.83 7.24
N CYS A 38 -0.24 5.00 7.21
CA CYS A 38 -1.63 5.46 7.29
C CYS A 38 -1.90 6.13 8.64
N ARG A 39 -1.43 5.53 9.73
CA ARG A 39 -1.45 6.13 11.08
C ARG A 39 -0.04 6.22 11.65
N PRO A 40 0.71 7.31 11.39
CA PRO A 40 2.05 7.46 11.93
C PRO A 40 2.03 7.49 13.47
N PRO A 41 3.12 7.05 14.14
CA PRO A 41 3.24 7.15 15.59
C PRO A 41 3.08 8.59 16.07
N ARG A 42 2.18 8.83 17.03
CA ARG A 42 1.92 10.17 17.58
C ARG A 42 3.11 10.76 18.33
N PHE A 43 3.99 9.91 18.84
CA PHE A 43 5.14 10.32 19.63
C PHE A 43 6.39 9.58 19.14
N MET A 44 7.37 10.36 18.71
CA MET A 44 8.69 9.87 18.32
C MET A 44 9.75 10.79 18.92
N PRO A 45 10.38 10.40 20.04
CA PRO A 45 11.41 11.24 20.67
C PRO A 45 12.55 11.57 19.70
N SER A 46 13.12 12.76 19.86
CA SER A 46 14.19 13.24 18.98
C SER A 46 15.46 12.38 19.03
N CYS A 47 15.72 11.64 20.11
CA CYS A 47 16.82 10.66 20.14
C CYS A 47 16.59 9.55 19.12
N PHE A 48 15.41 8.90 19.10
CA PHE A 48 15.10 7.85 18.12
C PHE A 48 15.18 8.34 16.67
N ILE A 49 14.74 9.58 16.40
CA ILE A 49 14.86 10.18 15.07
C ILE A 49 16.32 10.34 14.67
N ARG A 50 17.15 10.91 15.55
CA ARG A 50 18.58 11.08 15.29
C ARG A 50 19.31 9.75 15.17
N ASP A 51 18.96 8.77 15.99
CA ASP A 51 19.56 7.44 15.96
C ASP A 51 19.18 6.70 14.67
N TYR A 52 17.93 6.80 14.23
CA TYR A 52 17.50 6.27 12.94
C TYR A 52 18.28 6.89 11.78
N ILE A 53 18.38 8.23 11.74
CA ILE A 53 19.15 8.92 10.70
C ILE A 53 20.61 8.46 10.73
N ARG A 54 21.22 8.43 11.91
CA ARG A 54 22.60 7.98 12.09
C ARG A 54 22.83 6.58 11.54
N VAL A 55 21.97 5.62 11.89
CA VAL A 55 22.16 4.20 11.55
C VAL A 55 21.76 3.90 10.10
N MET A 56 20.68 4.49 9.59
CA MET A 56 20.09 4.11 8.31
C MET A 56 20.50 5.03 7.14
N CYS A 57 20.81 6.29 7.43
CA CYS A 57 20.83 7.36 6.43
C CYS A 57 22.19 8.08 6.28
N THR A 58 23.22 7.72 7.06
CA THR A 58 24.55 8.39 6.96
C THR A 58 25.55 7.67 6.07
N GLU A 59 25.43 6.34 5.94
CA GLU A 59 26.34 5.56 5.08
C GLU A 59 25.88 5.52 3.63
N ASN A 60 26.85 5.55 2.71
CA ASN A 60 26.66 5.38 1.26
C ASN A 60 25.60 6.33 0.67
N VAL A 61 25.52 7.56 1.17
CA VAL A 61 24.50 8.54 0.76
C VAL A 61 24.60 8.81 -0.74
N LYS A 62 25.82 8.97 -1.25
CA LYS A 62 26.07 9.21 -2.67
C LYS A 62 25.56 8.04 -3.52
N GLU A 63 25.94 6.82 -3.20
CA GLU A 63 25.60 5.61 -3.95
C GLU A 63 24.08 5.32 -3.88
N LYS A 64 23.45 5.52 -2.72
CA LYS A 64 21.99 5.39 -2.58
C LYS A 64 21.25 6.45 -3.39
N THR A 65 21.77 7.67 -3.46
CA THR A 65 21.21 8.75 -4.29
C THR A 65 21.37 8.43 -5.78
N GLU A 66 22.54 7.99 -6.21
CA GLU A 66 22.81 7.54 -7.59
C GLU A 66 21.91 6.37 -7.98
N LEU A 67 21.73 5.39 -7.09
CA LEU A 67 20.81 4.26 -7.30
C LEU A 67 19.38 4.74 -7.50
N LEU A 68 18.91 5.69 -6.70
CA LEU A 68 17.57 6.24 -6.85
C LEU A 68 17.40 6.93 -8.22
N HIS A 69 18.36 7.77 -8.62
CA HIS A 69 18.35 8.38 -9.94
C HIS A 69 18.32 7.35 -11.07
N ALA A 70 19.11 6.27 -10.96
CA ALA A 70 19.13 5.19 -11.93
C ALA A 70 17.79 4.44 -12.00
N LEU A 71 17.14 4.18 -10.86
CA LEU A 71 15.85 3.51 -10.81
C LEU A 71 14.73 4.34 -11.43
N ILE A 72 14.73 5.67 -11.24
CA ILE A 72 13.68 6.55 -11.76
C ILE A 72 13.88 6.81 -13.25
N ASN A 73 15.11 7.07 -13.69
CA ASN A 73 15.39 7.43 -15.07
C ASN A 73 15.47 6.21 -16.00
N GLY A 74 15.87 5.05 -15.47
CA GLY A 74 16.13 3.85 -16.25
C GLY A 74 14.96 2.88 -16.39
N LYS A 75 13.79 3.17 -15.81
CA LYS A 75 12.67 2.22 -15.77
C LYS A 75 11.41 2.82 -16.37
N LYS A 76 10.90 2.22 -17.44
CA LYS A 76 9.55 2.46 -17.96
C LYS A 76 8.67 1.26 -17.65
N LEU A 77 7.37 1.51 -17.41
CA LEU A 77 6.39 0.45 -17.24
C LEU A 77 6.35 -0.49 -18.46
N SER A 78 6.55 0.06 -19.66
CA SER A 78 6.65 -0.68 -20.93
C SER A 78 7.75 -1.74 -20.94
N ASP A 79 8.79 -1.57 -20.14
CA ASP A 79 9.96 -2.44 -20.12
C ASP A 79 9.84 -3.55 -19.08
N LEU A 80 8.75 -3.55 -18.29
CA LEU A 80 8.52 -4.59 -17.30
C LEU A 80 8.16 -5.92 -18.00
N PRO A 81 8.90 -7.01 -17.75
CA PRO A 81 8.59 -8.30 -18.33
C PRO A 81 7.24 -8.80 -17.83
N LYS A 82 6.55 -9.60 -18.66
CA LYS A 82 5.39 -10.37 -18.20
C LYS A 82 5.86 -11.54 -17.35
N ILE A 83 5.21 -11.74 -16.22
CA ILE A 83 5.46 -12.84 -15.30
C ILE A 83 4.32 -13.86 -15.46
N ASN A 84 4.68 -15.10 -15.79
CA ASN A 84 3.70 -16.18 -16.01
C ASN A 84 3.38 -16.95 -14.71
N GLN A 85 4.19 -16.77 -13.67
CA GLN A 85 3.99 -17.34 -12.35
C GLN A 85 2.86 -16.63 -11.62
N GLN A 86 2.13 -17.39 -10.81
CA GLN A 86 1.15 -16.81 -9.90
C GLN A 86 1.83 -15.74 -9.02
N THR A 87 1.30 -14.52 -9.04
CA THR A 87 1.89 -13.37 -8.36
C THR A 87 0.88 -12.72 -7.43
N LEU A 88 1.16 -12.72 -6.12
CA LEU A 88 0.40 -11.94 -5.15
C LEU A 88 0.97 -10.51 -5.07
N ILE A 89 0.10 -9.53 -5.27
CA ILE A 89 0.37 -8.10 -5.09
C ILE A 89 -0.36 -7.65 -3.82
N ILE A 90 0.36 -7.09 -2.87
CA ILE A 90 -0.21 -6.58 -1.61
C ILE A 90 0.01 -5.07 -1.57
N TRP A 91 -1.06 -4.31 -1.37
CA TRP A 91 -1.01 -2.85 -1.43
C TRP A 91 -1.79 -2.21 -0.28
N GLY A 92 -1.25 -1.15 0.32
CA GLY A 92 -1.96 -0.37 1.33
C GLY A 92 -2.99 0.54 0.68
N GLU A 93 -4.24 0.53 1.17
CA GLU A 93 -5.31 1.39 0.64
C GLU A 93 -4.94 2.89 0.64
N GLN A 94 -4.12 3.31 1.61
CA GLN A 94 -3.75 4.70 1.84
C GLN A 94 -2.24 4.92 1.69
N ASP A 95 -1.60 4.14 0.81
CA ASP A 95 -0.19 4.35 0.46
C ASP A 95 -0.01 5.72 -0.23
N ARG A 96 0.78 6.61 0.38
CA ARG A 96 1.11 7.94 -0.16
C ARG A 96 2.51 8.00 -0.77
N VAL A 97 3.30 6.94 -0.63
CA VAL A 97 4.62 6.80 -1.25
C VAL A 97 4.44 6.28 -2.67
N PHE A 98 3.67 5.20 -2.81
CA PHE A 98 3.22 4.66 -4.10
C PHE A 98 1.70 4.54 -4.10
N PRO A 99 0.97 5.53 -4.64
CA PRO A 99 -0.48 5.54 -4.62
C PRO A 99 -1.08 4.28 -5.23
N LEU A 100 -2.26 3.90 -4.71
CA LEU A 100 -2.98 2.70 -5.11
C LEU A 100 -3.16 2.55 -6.63
N GLU A 101 -3.26 3.64 -7.38
CA GLU A 101 -3.33 3.62 -8.84
C GLU A 101 -2.14 2.88 -9.47
N LEU A 102 -0.92 3.00 -8.91
CA LEU A 102 0.24 2.24 -9.38
C LEU A 102 0.07 0.73 -9.16
N GLY A 103 -0.51 0.33 -8.03
CA GLY A 103 -0.85 -1.08 -7.76
C GLY A 103 -1.89 -1.63 -8.73
N LEU A 104 -2.89 -0.81 -9.10
CA LEU A 104 -3.88 -1.17 -10.12
C LEU A 104 -3.24 -1.30 -11.50
N ARG A 105 -2.34 -0.38 -11.88
CA ARG A 105 -1.58 -0.47 -13.14
C ARG A 105 -0.71 -1.73 -13.19
N LEU A 106 -0.05 -2.08 -12.09
CA LEU A 106 0.73 -3.31 -11.99
C LEU A 106 -0.15 -4.55 -12.15
N LYS A 107 -1.32 -4.58 -11.50
CA LYS A 107 -2.31 -5.66 -11.66
C LYS A 107 -2.79 -5.81 -13.11
N ARG A 108 -3.05 -4.70 -13.81
CA ARG A 108 -3.45 -4.69 -15.22
C ARG A 108 -2.31 -5.21 -16.11
N HIS A 109 -1.08 -4.79 -15.85
CA HIS A 109 0.12 -5.22 -16.60
C HIS A 109 0.38 -6.73 -16.46
N LEU A 110 0.32 -7.25 -15.24
CA LEU A 110 0.58 -8.67 -14.96
C LEU A 110 -0.59 -9.58 -15.37
N GLY A 111 -1.81 -9.05 -15.51
CA GLY A 111 -2.95 -9.82 -16.00
C GLY A 111 -3.41 -10.90 -15.04
N ASP A 112 -4.02 -11.98 -15.56
CA ASP A 112 -4.77 -12.96 -14.76
C ASP A 112 -3.92 -13.87 -13.87
N THR A 113 -2.61 -13.92 -14.10
CA THR A 113 -1.65 -14.62 -13.22
C THR A 113 -1.40 -13.86 -11.92
N SER A 114 -1.88 -12.62 -11.81
CA SER A 114 -1.71 -11.81 -10.61
C SER A 114 -3.00 -11.60 -9.85
N GLU A 115 -2.87 -11.50 -8.53
CA GLU A 115 -3.95 -11.13 -7.62
C GLU A 115 -3.54 -9.89 -6.81
N LEU A 116 -4.41 -8.89 -6.75
CA LEU A 116 -4.19 -7.69 -5.95
C LEU A 116 -5.05 -7.73 -4.70
N VAL A 117 -4.40 -7.72 -3.53
CA VAL A 117 -5.05 -7.58 -2.23
C VAL A 117 -4.78 -6.19 -1.68
N ILE A 118 -5.85 -5.41 -1.53
CA ILE A 118 -5.80 -4.08 -0.92
C ILE A 118 -6.02 -4.23 0.59
N VAL A 119 -5.01 -3.87 1.36
CA VAL A 119 -5.04 -3.89 2.82
C VAL A 119 -5.59 -2.56 3.31
N LYS A 120 -6.80 -2.61 3.89
CA LYS A 120 -7.48 -1.44 4.43
C LYS A 120 -6.75 -0.89 5.65
N ASN A 121 -6.89 0.42 5.89
CA ASN A 121 -6.28 1.06 7.07
C ASN A 121 -4.76 0.86 7.16
N ALA A 122 -4.07 0.82 6.01
CA ALA A 122 -2.62 0.68 5.90
C ALA A 122 -2.08 1.61 4.81
N GLY A 123 -0.91 2.19 5.07
CA GLY A 123 -0.12 2.95 4.11
C GLY A 123 0.93 2.06 3.44
N HIS A 124 2.06 2.65 3.11
CA HIS A 124 3.19 1.96 2.46
C HIS A 124 3.80 0.87 3.35
N ALA A 125 4.02 1.17 4.65
CA ALA A 125 4.64 0.24 5.59
C ALA A 125 3.64 -0.80 6.15
N ILE A 126 3.03 -1.59 5.27
CA ILE A 126 2.08 -2.66 5.64
C ILE A 126 2.72 -3.65 6.64
N ASN A 127 4.02 -3.92 6.49
CA ASN A 127 4.79 -4.77 7.39
C ASN A 127 4.87 -4.24 8.83
N ARG A 128 4.69 -2.92 9.03
CA ARG A 128 4.66 -2.29 10.35
C ARG A 128 3.24 -2.06 10.84
N GLU A 129 2.32 -1.70 9.96
CA GLU A 129 0.93 -1.36 10.33
C GLU A 129 0.01 -2.56 10.47
N LYS A 130 0.20 -3.60 9.64
CA LYS A 130 -0.64 -4.80 9.56
C LYS A 130 0.19 -6.10 9.49
N PRO A 131 1.14 -6.32 10.42
CA PRO A 131 2.08 -7.44 10.34
C PRO A 131 1.38 -8.81 10.30
N ALA A 132 0.35 -9.02 11.12
CA ALA A 132 -0.38 -10.29 11.15
C ALA A 132 -1.14 -10.57 9.84
N GLU A 133 -1.75 -9.53 9.25
CA GLU A 133 -2.46 -9.65 7.98
C GLU A 133 -1.49 -9.89 6.82
N LEU A 134 -0.39 -9.15 6.76
CA LEU A 134 0.68 -9.36 5.77
C LEU A 134 1.23 -10.78 5.84
N CYS A 135 1.59 -11.25 7.04
CA CYS A 135 2.09 -12.61 7.25
C CYS A 135 1.07 -13.67 6.82
N ARG A 136 -0.23 -13.46 7.10
CA ARG A 136 -1.30 -14.37 6.66
C ARG A 136 -1.40 -14.42 5.13
N LEU A 137 -1.35 -13.26 4.46
CA LEU A 137 -1.41 -13.18 2.99
C LEU A 137 -0.23 -13.92 2.35
N ILE A 138 0.99 -13.68 2.84
CA ILE A 138 2.20 -14.35 2.35
C ILE A 138 2.13 -15.87 2.58
N LYS A 139 1.75 -16.32 3.79
CA LYS A 139 1.62 -17.75 4.10
C LYS A 139 0.60 -18.45 3.21
N ASN A 140 -0.56 -17.84 2.98
CA ASN A 140 -1.58 -18.42 2.11
C ASN A 140 -1.08 -18.57 0.67
N CYS A 141 -0.38 -17.57 0.15
CA CYS A 141 0.18 -17.61 -1.20
C CYS A 141 1.26 -18.68 -1.36
N ILE A 142 2.10 -18.91 -0.34
CA ILE A 142 3.14 -19.94 -0.37
C ILE A 142 2.54 -21.34 -0.18
N ALA A 143 1.57 -21.50 0.73
CA ALA A 143 0.98 -22.79 1.06
C ALA A 143 0.09 -23.34 -0.07
N ASP A 144 -0.64 -22.46 -0.76
CA ASP A 144 -1.43 -22.83 -1.93
C ASP A 144 -1.46 -21.66 -2.95
N PRO A 145 -0.52 -21.66 -3.92
CA PRO A 145 -0.50 -20.65 -4.97
C PRO A 145 -1.78 -20.65 -5.83
N SER A 146 -2.53 -21.75 -5.88
CA SER A 146 -3.74 -21.84 -6.71
C SER A 146 -4.96 -21.14 -6.08
N VAL A 147 -4.91 -20.87 -4.77
CA VAL A 147 -6.01 -20.24 -4.04
C VAL A 147 -5.94 -18.73 -4.22
N LYS A 148 -6.84 -18.20 -5.07
CA LYS A 148 -7.19 -16.78 -5.06
C LYS A 148 -7.64 -16.38 -3.66
N TYR A 149 -7.04 -15.34 -3.09
CA TYR A 149 -7.33 -14.79 -1.77
C TYR A 149 -8.84 -14.67 -1.54
N ARG A 150 -9.32 -15.40 -0.53
CA ARG A 150 -10.69 -15.27 -0.03
C ARG A 150 -10.66 -14.24 1.10
N ASP A 151 -11.28 -13.08 0.87
CA ASP A 151 -11.59 -12.16 1.95
C ASP A 151 -12.48 -12.87 2.97
N GLY A 152 -11.92 -13.19 4.14
CA GLY A 152 -12.64 -13.86 5.22
C GLY A 152 -13.87 -13.08 5.68
N HIS A 153 -13.96 -11.78 5.36
CA HIS A 153 -15.12 -10.95 5.67
C HIS A 153 -16.26 -11.02 4.66
N LYS A 154 -16.07 -11.59 3.46
CA LYS A 154 -17.20 -11.89 2.55
C LYS A 154 -17.87 -13.24 2.84
N GLY A 155 -17.32 -14.01 3.78
CA GLY A 155 -17.98 -15.16 4.37
C GLY A 155 -19.07 -14.73 5.34
N SER A 156 -20.32 -14.75 4.88
CA SER A 156 -21.52 -14.93 5.69
C SER A 156 -22.37 -13.71 6.07
N TRP A 157 -22.68 -12.86 5.08
CA TRP A 157 -23.97 -12.14 5.12
C TRP A 157 -25.16 -13.11 5.01
N LYS A 158 -24.96 -14.31 4.45
CA LYS A 158 -25.99 -15.37 4.44
C LYS A 158 -26.36 -15.85 5.85
N SER A 159 -25.43 -15.95 6.80
CA SER A 159 -25.80 -16.26 8.21
C SER A 159 -26.37 -15.06 8.95
N ALA A 160 -25.92 -13.84 8.63
CA ALA A 160 -26.51 -12.62 9.20
C ALA A 160 -27.97 -12.45 8.76
N ILE A 161 -28.27 -12.64 7.47
CA ILE A 161 -29.65 -12.63 6.95
C ILE A 161 -30.47 -13.77 7.57
N LYS A 162 -29.87 -14.95 7.81
CA LYS A 162 -30.56 -16.05 8.51
C LYS A 162 -30.89 -15.70 9.98
N ARG A 163 -30.07 -14.86 10.65
CA ARG A 163 -30.38 -14.35 12.00
C ARG A 163 -31.53 -13.34 12.01
N PHE A 164 -31.76 -12.62 10.91
CA PHE A 164 -32.86 -11.65 10.82
C PHE A 164 -34.13 -12.19 10.14
N ALA A 165 -34.06 -13.32 9.46
CA ALA A 165 -35.25 -13.98 8.89
C ALA A 165 -36.28 -14.42 9.96
N GLY A 166 -35.89 -14.45 11.24
CA GLY A 166 -36.78 -14.71 12.37
C GLY A 166 -37.39 -13.47 13.04
N SER A 167 -36.97 -12.24 12.70
CA SER A 167 -37.57 -11.04 13.29
C SER A 167 -38.60 -10.46 12.33
N SER A 168 -39.87 -10.63 12.68
CA SER A 168 -41.03 -9.98 12.06
C SER A 168 -40.88 -8.46 12.13
N LEU A 169 -40.25 -7.85 11.12
CA LEU A 169 -40.34 -6.41 10.87
C LEU A 169 -41.15 -6.21 9.59
N ARG A 170 -42.32 -5.61 9.81
CA ARG A 170 -43.34 -5.28 8.83
C ARG A 170 -42.71 -4.71 7.54
N LYS A 171 -43.06 -5.31 6.41
CA LYS A 171 -42.82 -4.76 5.07
C LYS A 171 -43.33 -3.32 5.05
N VAL A 172 -42.42 -2.37 4.90
CA VAL A 172 -42.77 -1.00 4.52
C VAL A 172 -43.19 -1.07 3.05
N ASP A 173 -44.46 -0.80 2.81
CA ASP A 173 -45.05 -0.73 1.47
C ASP A 173 -44.45 0.44 0.69
N SER A 174 -43.75 0.13 -0.39
CA SER A 174 -43.04 1.09 -1.25
C SER A 174 -43.94 1.72 -2.32
N THR A 175 -45.26 1.56 -2.25
CA THR A 175 -46.19 2.09 -3.26
C THR A 175 -46.73 3.49 -2.96
N ARG A 176 -46.27 4.19 -1.92
CA ARG A 176 -46.65 5.59 -1.69
C ARG A 176 -45.75 6.56 -2.47
N PRO A 177 -46.31 7.39 -3.38
CA PRO A 177 -45.55 8.43 -4.07
C PRO A 177 -45.16 9.55 -3.11
N LEU A 178 -43.97 10.11 -3.33
CA LEU A 178 -43.43 11.26 -2.62
C LEU A 178 -44.26 12.51 -2.98
N LEU A 179 -44.95 13.07 -2.00
CA LEU A 179 -45.20 14.51 -1.96
C LEU A 179 -44.00 15.17 -1.28
#